data_AF-A0A928PIT1-F1
#
_entry.id   AF-A0A928PIT1-F1
#
_cell.length_a   1.000
_cell.length_b   1.000
_cell.length_c   1.000
_cell.angle_alpha   90.00
_cell.angle_beta   90.00
_cell.angle_gamma   90.00
#
_symmetry.space_group_name_H-M   'P 1'
#
loop_
_entity.id
_entity.type
_entity.pdbx_description
1 polymer ?
#
loop_
_entity_poly.entity_id
_entity_poly.type
_entity_poly.pdbx_seq_one_letter_code
_entity_poly.pdbx_strand_id
1 'polypeptide(L)'
;MTELILTVLPFAVPIGGTLGALLVCFHLWKMYGSWKPAVEMVVSGVLLAYVLEEIGVHTGIVFGHYYFNPPMGFKVDVIPFGLPFGWLCLIYMAWITTNLILYGKPLPTAFKHGDILMTSALGTLVLTTLDLNADPIMSTLGCWDWPDGG
;
A
#
# COMPACT_ATOMS: atom_id res chain seq x y z
N MET A 1 26.58 -6.61 -1.14
CA MET A 1 25.24 -5.98 -1.15
C MET A 1 24.14 -7.02 -0.95
N THR A 2 24.15 -8.14 -1.67
CA THR A 2 23.18 -9.24 -1.57
C THR A 2 23.04 -9.84 -0.15
N GLU A 3 24.15 -10.09 0.55
CA GLU A 3 24.15 -10.57 1.94
C GLU A 3 23.44 -9.60 2.92
N LEU A 4 23.63 -8.28 2.73
CA LEU A 4 22.99 -7.27 3.57
C LEU A 4 21.48 -7.22 3.33
N ILE A 5 21.05 -7.30 2.07
CA ILE A 5 19.64 -7.33 1.67
C ILE A 5 18.94 -8.54 2.31
N LEU A 6 19.53 -9.72 2.18
CA LEU A 6 18.98 -10.96 2.71
C LEU A 6 18.95 -11.03 4.25
N THR A 7 19.80 -10.25 4.94
CA THR A 7 19.86 -10.24 6.41
C THR A 7 19.02 -9.13 7.04
N VAL A 8 18.83 -8.00 6.35
CA VAL A 8 18.16 -6.81 6.90
C VAL A 8 16.70 -6.69 6.44
N LEU A 9 16.44 -6.84 5.13
CA LEU A 9 15.10 -6.60 4.59
C LEU A 9 14.00 -7.50 5.16
N PRO A 10 14.24 -8.79 5.46
CA PRO A 10 13.23 -9.66 6.07
C PRO A 10 12.64 -9.12 7.37
N PHE A 11 13.39 -8.25 8.07
CA PHE A 11 12.94 -7.57 9.28
C PHE A 11 12.51 -6.14 8.98
N ALA A 12 13.25 -5.41 8.14
CA ALA A 12 12.98 -4.01 7.84
C ALA A 12 11.63 -3.81 7.12
N VAL A 13 11.23 -4.71 6.23
CA VAL A 13 9.96 -4.60 5.50
C VAL A 13 8.75 -4.74 6.45
N PRO A 14 8.62 -5.82 7.26
CA PRO A 14 7.54 -5.93 8.23
C PRO A 14 7.54 -4.81 9.27
N ILE A 15 8.70 -4.44 9.81
CA ILE A 15 8.82 -3.37 10.81
C ILE A 15 8.43 -2.03 10.20
N GLY A 16 8.98 -1.70 9.03
CA GLY A 16 8.69 -0.46 8.31
C GLY A 16 7.22 -0.33 7.96
N GLY A 17 6.61 -1.39 7.41
CA GLY A 17 5.17 -1.44 7.13
C GLY A 17 4.33 -1.21 8.39
N THR A 18 4.64 -1.92 9.48
CA THR A 18 3.91 -1.78 10.76
C THR A 18 4.04 -0.37 11.35
N LEU A 19 5.26 0.20 11.36
CA LEU A 19 5.49 1.56 11.82
C LEU A 19 4.75 2.57 10.94
N GLY A 20 4.76 2.38 9.63
CA GLY A 20 3.99 3.18 8.68
C GLY A 20 2.50 3.16 8.99
N ALA A 21 1.92 1.98 9.19
CA ALA A 21 0.51 1.82 9.58
C ALA A 21 0.19 2.53 10.91
N LEU A 22 1.06 2.44 11.92
CA LEU A 22 0.90 3.15 13.19
C LEU A 22 0.96 4.67 13.00
N LEU A 23 1.85 5.19 12.15
CA LEU A 23 1.93 6.61 11.84
C LEU A 23 0.70 7.11 11.08
N VAL A 24 0.18 6.31 10.14
CA VAL A 24 -1.08 6.58 9.45
C VAL A 24 -2.22 6.68 10.47
N CYS A 25 -2.35 5.70 11.37
CA CYS A 25 -3.35 5.71 12.44
C CYS A 25 -3.24 6.97 13.31
N PHE A 26 -2.03 7.28 13.77
CA PHE A 26 -1.76 8.44 14.61
C PHE A 26 -2.13 9.73 13.89
N HIS A 27 -1.72 9.89 12.63
CA HIS A 27 -1.98 11.10 11.88
C HIS A 27 -3.47 11.28 11.59
N LEU A 28 -4.18 10.23 11.15
CA LEU A 28 -5.62 10.27 10.94
C LEU A 28 -6.39 10.59 12.23
N TRP A 29 -5.98 10.01 13.37
CA TRP A 29 -6.54 10.34 14.66
C TRP A 29 -6.38 11.83 15.00
N LYS A 30 -5.18 12.39 14.77
CA LYS A 30 -4.91 13.81 15.02
C LYS A 30 -5.67 14.74 14.07
N MET A 31 -5.86 14.36 12.81
CA MET A 31 -6.60 15.16 11.82
C MET A 31 -8.11 15.18 12.07
N TYR A 32 -8.70 14.02 12.39
CA TYR A 32 -10.15 13.89 12.61
C TYR A 32 -10.58 14.10 14.05
N GLY A 33 -9.64 14.10 15.01
CA GLY A 33 -9.94 14.09 16.44
C GLY A 33 -10.61 12.80 16.93
N SER A 34 -10.68 11.76 16.09
CA SER A 34 -11.35 10.49 16.35
C SER A 34 -10.57 9.34 15.71
N TRP A 35 -10.52 8.19 16.37
CA TRP A 35 -9.81 7.00 15.89
C TRP A 35 -10.60 6.21 14.83
N LYS A 36 -11.90 6.46 14.66
CA LYS A 36 -12.76 5.68 13.76
C LYS A 36 -12.31 5.74 12.29
N PRO A 37 -12.00 6.91 11.69
CA PRO A 37 -11.55 6.97 10.30
C PRO A 37 -10.22 6.25 10.08
N ALA A 38 -9.34 6.25 11.09
CA ALA A 38 -8.10 5.49 11.05
C ALA A 38 -8.38 3.98 10.93
N VAL A 39 -9.28 3.46 11.77
CA VAL A 39 -9.66 2.05 11.73
C VAL A 39 -10.36 1.70 10.42
N GLU A 40 -11.28 2.53 9.93
CA GLU A 40 -11.95 2.31 8.65
C GLU A 40 -10.95 2.19 7.50
N MET A 41 -9.97 3.11 7.41
CA MET A 41 -8.97 3.10 6.35
C MET A 41 -7.99 1.94 6.48
N VAL A 42 -7.52 1.65 7.70
CA VAL A 42 -6.58 0.54 7.93
C VAL A 42 -7.22 -0.79 7.62
N VAL A 43 -8.43 -1.03 8.14
CA VAL A 43 -9.13 -2.30 7.92
C VAL A 43 -9.46 -2.47 6.45
N SER A 44 -10.08 -1.47 5.81
CA SER A 44 -10.42 -1.59 4.38
C SER A 44 -9.18 -1.69 3.48
N GLY A 45 -8.16 -0.84 3.69
CA GLY A 45 -6.95 -0.82 2.88
C GLY A 45 -6.12 -2.10 3.00
N VAL A 46 -5.90 -2.58 4.23
CA VAL A 46 -5.14 -3.82 4.48
C VAL A 46 -5.90 -5.04 3.96
N LEU A 47 -7.21 -5.14 4.19
CA LEU A 47 -8.00 -6.27 3.71
C LEU A 47 -8.07 -6.30 2.18
N LEU A 48 -8.31 -5.16 1.53
CA LEU A 48 -8.35 -5.09 0.07
C LEU A 48 -6.99 -5.44 -0.54
N ALA A 49 -5.90 -4.88 0.00
CA ALA A 49 -4.56 -5.20 -0.45
C ALA A 49 -4.27 -6.69 -0.30
N TYR A 50 -4.50 -7.27 0.89
CA TYR A 50 -4.26 -8.68 1.14
C TYR A 50 -5.08 -9.58 0.21
N VAL A 51 -6.39 -9.33 0.05
CA VAL A 51 -7.26 -10.15 -0.80
C VAL A 51 -6.86 -10.06 -2.28
N LEU A 52 -6.54 -8.86 -2.78
CA LEU A 52 -6.12 -8.69 -4.17
C LEU A 52 -4.76 -9.34 -4.44
N GLU A 53 -3.84 -9.26 -3.49
CA GLU A 53 -2.54 -9.93 -3.53
C GLU A 53 -2.69 -11.47 -3.51
N GLU A 54 -3.52 -12.01 -2.62
CA GLU A 54 -3.83 -13.44 -2.57
C GLU A 54 -4.39 -13.94 -3.91
N ILE A 55 -5.38 -13.23 -4.46
CA ILE A 55 -5.94 -13.58 -5.77
C ILE A 55 -4.87 -13.43 -6.86
N GLY A 56 -4.08 -12.35 -6.82
CA GLY A 56 -3.03 -12.05 -7.78
C GLY A 56 -1.99 -13.15 -7.87
N VAL A 57 -1.33 -13.47 -6.75
CA VAL A 57 -0.26 -14.48 -6.70
C VAL A 57 -0.75 -15.87 -7.10
N HIS A 58 -1.96 -16.25 -6.68
CA HIS A 58 -2.48 -17.58 -6.95
C HIS A 58 -3.04 -17.77 -8.36
N THR A 59 -3.58 -16.71 -8.97
CA THR A 59 -4.31 -16.83 -10.24
C THR A 59 -3.64 -16.12 -11.41
N GLY A 60 -2.78 -15.14 -11.14
CA GLY A 60 -2.20 -14.24 -12.14
C GLY A 60 -3.20 -13.23 -12.73
N ILE A 61 -4.48 -13.21 -12.33
CA ILE A 61 -5.52 -12.40 -12.98
C ILE A 61 -5.38 -10.90 -12.68
N VAL A 62 -4.91 -10.55 -11.48
CA VAL A 62 -4.88 -9.14 -11.03
C VAL A 62 -3.64 -8.42 -11.55
N PHE A 63 -2.46 -8.99 -11.33
CA PHE A 63 -1.17 -8.35 -11.60
C PHE A 63 -0.31 -9.11 -12.62
N GLY A 64 -0.74 -10.28 -13.11
CA GLY A 64 0.13 -11.22 -13.82
C GLY A 64 0.80 -12.21 -12.86
N HIS A 65 1.67 -13.07 -13.39
CA HIS A 65 2.39 -14.06 -12.59
C HIS A 65 3.63 -13.43 -11.95
N TYR A 66 3.77 -13.60 -10.63
CA TYR A 66 4.94 -13.19 -9.84
C TYR A 66 5.00 -14.00 -8.55
N TYR A 67 6.14 -13.95 -7.85
CA TYR A 67 6.29 -14.58 -6.54
C TYR A 67 7.18 -13.78 -5.61
N PHE A 68 6.90 -13.87 -4.30
CA PHE A 68 7.67 -13.18 -3.27
C PHE A 68 8.90 -13.96 -2.83
N ASN A 69 10.02 -13.24 -2.70
CA ASN A 69 11.32 -13.77 -2.33
C ASN A 69 11.63 -13.60 -0.83
N PRO A 70 12.70 -14.25 -0.32
CA PRO A 70 13.09 -14.17 1.09
C PRO A 70 13.24 -12.77 1.68
N PRO A 71 13.70 -11.72 0.95
CA PRO A 71 13.81 -10.36 1.49
C PRO A 71 12.52 -9.76 2.04
N MET A 72 11.35 -10.29 1.66
CA MET A 72 10.06 -9.81 2.15
C MET A 72 9.71 -10.30 3.57
N GLY A 73 10.48 -11.25 4.10
CA GLY A 73 10.35 -11.72 5.48
C GLY A 73 9.19 -12.68 5.70
N PHE A 74 8.63 -12.62 6.91
CA PHE A 74 7.55 -13.51 7.33
C PHE A 74 6.30 -13.35 6.45
N LYS A 75 5.65 -14.47 6.12
CA LYS A 75 4.47 -14.55 5.25
C LYS A 75 3.27 -15.12 6.00
N VAL A 76 2.08 -14.62 5.67
CA VAL A 76 0.80 -15.25 5.97
C VAL A 76 0.35 -15.94 4.68
N ASP A 77 0.23 -17.26 4.72
CA ASP A 77 0.22 -18.10 3.52
C ASP A 77 1.42 -17.79 2.59
N VAL A 78 1.20 -17.23 1.40
CA VAL A 78 2.26 -16.81 0.47
C VAL A 78 2.53 -15.30 0.50
N ILE A 79 1.69 -14.52 1.18
CA ILE A 79 1.74 -13.06 1.17
C ILE A 79 2.61 -12.53 2.33
N PRO A 80 3.64 -11.73 2.06
CA PRO A 80 4.45 -11.13 3.11
C PRO A 80 3.64 -10.26 4.06
N PHE A 81 3.85 -10.44 5.37
CA PHE A 81 3.11 -9.74 6.40
C PHE A 81 3.22 -8.21 6.29
N GLY A 82 4.40 -7.71 5.89
CA GLY A 82 4.63 -6.27 5.72
C GLY A 82 3.93 -5.66 4.50
N LEU A 83 3.57 -6.46 3.49
CA LEU A 83 3.14 -5.97 2.18
C LEU A 83 1.79 -5.24 2.23
N PRO A 84 0.71 -5.76 2.87
CA PRO A 84 -0.54 -5.02 2.99
C PRO A 84 -0.40 -3.66 3.70
N PHE A 85 0.55 -3.54 4.64
CA PHE A 85 0.84 -2.28 5.30
C PHE A 85 1.62 -1.31 4.42
N GLY A 86 2.48 -1.82 3.52
CA GLY A 86 3.10 -1.02 2.45
C GLY A 86 2.03 -0.40 1.55
N TRP A 87 1.08 -1.22 1.09
CA TRP A 87 -0.09 -0.74 0.33
C TRP A 87 -0.91 0.30 1.09
N LEU A 88 -1.18 0.08 2.38
CA LEU A 88 -1.88 1.06 3.21
C LEU A 88 -1.18 2.43 3.21
N CYS A 89 0.16 2.46 3.30
CA CYS A 89 0.92 3.70 3.23
C CYS A 89 0.76 4.40 1.87
N LEU A 90 0.83 3.65 0.76
CA LEU A 90 0.61 4.20 -0.59
C LEU A 90 -0.81 4.75 -0.75
N ILE A 91 -1.83 3.98 -0.33
CA ILE A 91 -3.24 4.38 -0.35
C ILE A 91 -3.43 5.68 0.45
N TYR A 92 -2.85 5.75 1.65
CA TYR A 92 -2.92 6.94 2.49
C TYR A 92 -2.30 8.17 1.83
N MET A 93 -1.09 8.04 1.26
CA MET A 93 -0.40 9.12 0.56
C MET A 93 -1.19 9.57 -0.68
N ALA A 94 -1.74 8.63 -1.44
CA ALA A 94 -2.58 8.93 -2.59
C ALA A 94 -3.85 9.68 -2.17
N TRP A 95 -4.50 9.25 -1.09
CA TRP A 95 -5.69 9.89 -0.56
C TRP A 95 -5.43 11.33 -0.10
N ILE A 96 -4.38 11.58 0.70
CA ILE A 96 -4.01 12.94 1.12
C ILE A 96 -3.70 13.83 -0.10
N THR A 97 -2.88 13.32 -1.02
CA THR A 97 -2.48 14.06 -2.23
C THR A 97 -3.69 14.43 -3.08
N THR A 98 -4.61 13.49 -3.27
CA THR A 98 -5.85 13.70 -4.03
C THR A 98 -6.73 14.77 -3.39
N ASN A 99 -6.91 14.73 -2.06
CA ASN A 99 -7.68 15.76 -1.36
C ASN A 99 -7.01 17.15 -1.46
N LEU A 100 -5.67 17.21 -1.38
CA LEU A 100 -4.94 18.45 -1.55
C LEU A 100 -5.11 19.03 -2.97
N ILE A 101 -5.09 18.20 -4.00
CA ILE A 101 -5.30 18.62 -5.39
C ILE A 101 -6.73 19.14 -5.60
N LEU A 102 -7.74 18.42 -5.13
CA LEU A 102 -9.15 18.75 -5.39
C LEU A 102 -9.70 19.85 -4.49
N TYR A 103 -9.30 19.87 -3.22
CA TYR A 103 -9.93 20.67 -2.17
C TYR A 103 -8.98 21.65 -1.48
N GLY A 104 -7.69 21.60 -1.78
CA GLY A 104 -6.67 22.43 -1.13
C GLY A 104 -6.48 22.13 0.36
N LYS A 105 -7.02 20.99 0.84
CA LYS A 105 -6.98 20.55 2.23
C LYS A 105 -6.80 19.03 2.28
N PRO A 106 -6.16 18.49 3.32
CA PRO A 106 -5.87 17.06 3.38
C PRO A 106 -7.10 16.20 3.75
N LEU A 107 -8.19 16.83 4.20
CA LEU A 107 -9.47 16.18 4.46
C LEU A 107 -10.50 16.57 3.38
N PRO A 108 -11.34 15.62 2.93
CA PRO A 108 -12.40 15.92 1.98
C PRO A 108 -13.40 16.90 2.60
N THR A 109 -13.85 17.86 1.79
CA THR A 109 -14.80 18.91 2.20
C THR A 109 -16.17 18.75 1.56
N ALA A 110 -16.30 17.83 0.60
CA ALA A 110 -17.54 17.56 -0.13
C ALA A 110 -17.71 16.04 -0.36
N PHE A 111 -18.97 15.57 -0.27
CA PHE A 111 -19.32 14.15 -0.32
C PHE A 111 -20.50 13.87 -1.28
N LYS A 112 -20.66 14.68 -2.34
CA LYS A 112 -21.67 14.38 -3.36
C LYS A 112 -21.16 13.24 -4.25
N HIS A 113 -22.07 12.53 -4.90
CA HIS A 113 -21.72 11.42 -5.81
C HIS A 113 -20.65 11.80 -6.85
N GLY A 114 -20.74 13.00 -7.44
CA GLY A 114 -19.73 13.49 -8.39
C GLY A 114 -18.35 13.71 -7.76
N ASP A 115 -18.30 14.19 -6.51
CA ASP A 115 -17.05 14.38 -5.77
C ASP A 115 -16.40 13.04 -5.44
N ILE A 116 -17.19 12.04 -5.06
CA ILE A 116 -16.72 10.68 -4.80
C ILE A 116 -16.11 10.08 -6.07
N LEU A 117 -16.83 10.14 -7.21
CA LEU A 117 -16.33 9.62 -8.48
C LEU A 117 -15.03 10.31 -8.92
N MET A 118 -14.97 11.64 -8.83
CA MET A 118 -13.76 12.40 -9.16
C MET A 118 -12.58 12.06 -8.24
N THR A 119 -12.84 12.00 -6.93
CA THR A 119 -11.82 11.65 -5.92
C THR A 119 -11.31 10.23 -6.14
N SER A 120 -12.19 9.27 -6.43
CA SER A 120 -11.77 7.91 -6.74
C SER A 120 -10.94 7.85 -8.03
N ALA A 121 -11.38 8.50 -9.11
CA ALA A 121 -10.67 8.48 -10.38
C ALA A 121 -9.28 9.11 -10.29
N LEU A 122 -9.17 10.30 -9.68
CA LEU A 122 -7.87 10.93 -9.46
C LEU A 122 -7.02 10.14 -8.44
N GLY A 123 -7.64 9.65 -7.38
CA GLY A 123 -6.97 8.85 -6.34
C GLY A 123 -6.33 7.60 -6.89
N THR A 124 -7.00 6.89 -7.81
CA THR A 124 -6.40 5.72 -8.47
C THR A 124 -5.21 6.12 -9.34
N LEU A 125 -5.27 7.23 -10.07
CA LEU A 125 -4.14 7.70 -10.88
C LEU A 125 -2.92 8.07 -10.02
N VAL A 126 -3.15 8.74 -8.90
CA VAL A 126 -2.09 9.08 -7.94
C VAL A 126 -1.51 7.81 -7.32
N LEU A 127 -2.35 6.88 -6.88
CA LEU A 127 -1.92 5.60 -6.31
C LEU A 127 -1.07 4.80 -7.30
N THR A 128 -1.54 4.64 -8.54
CA THR A 128 -0.78 3.97 -9.60
C THR A 128 0.55 4.67 -9.86
N THR A 129 0.60 6.00 -9.83
CA THR A 129 1.88 6.74 -10.00
C THR A 129 2.87 6.45 -8.87
N LEU A 130 2.39 6.38 -7.63
CA LEU A 130 3.23 6.02 -6.49
C LEU A 130 3.73 4.57 -6.60
N ASP A 131 2.87 3.66 -7.03
CA ASP A 131 3.19 2.24 -7.20
C ASP A 131 4.23 2.01 -8.32
N LEU A 132 4.05 2.65 -9.48
CA LEU A 132 5.02 2.63 -10.59
C LEU A 132 6.39 3.18 -10.20
N ASN A 133 6.48 3.95 -9.10
CA ASN A 133 7.75 4.37 -8.53
C ASN A 133 8.32 3.36 -7.52
N ALA A 134 7.47 2.77 -6.69
CA ALA A 134 7.87 1.87 -5.61
C ALA A 134 8.23 0.45 -6.13
N ASP A 135 7.47 -0.08 -7.09
CA ASP A 135 7.61 -1.46 -7.55
C ASP A 135 9.01 -1.76 -8.13
N PRO A 136 9.58 -0.95 -9.04
CA PRO A 136 10.89 -1.23 -9.60
C PRO A 136 12.01 -1.23 -8.55
N ILE A 137 11.88 -0.41 -7.50
CA ILE A 137 12.86 -0.34 -6.40
C ILE A 137 12.87 -1.68 -5.66
N MET A 138 11.68 -2.17 -5.30
CA MET A 138 11.53 -3.39 -4.52
C MET A 138 11.87 -4.64 -5.34
N SER A 139 11.48 -4.69 -6.61
CA SER A 139 11.89 -5.78 -7.50
C SER A 139 13.41 -5.78 -7.72
N THR A 140 14.05 -4.61 -7.88
CA THR A 140 15.53 -4.51 -7.98
C THR A 140 16.24 -4.97 -6.70
N LEU A 141 15.61 -4.80 -5.53
CA LEU A 141 16.10 -5.32 -4.25
C LEU A 141 15.86 -6.83 -4.08
N GLY A 142 15.25 -7.49 -5.07
CA GLY A 142 14.97 -8.92 -5.06
C GLY A 142 13.83 -9.31 -4.13
N CYS A 143 12.90 -8.39 -3.85
CA CYS A 143 11.74 -8.66 -2.99
C CYS A 143 10.69 -9.54 -3.68
N TRP A 144 10.55 -9.41 -5.00
CA TRP A 144 9.72 -10.27 -5.85
C TRP A 144 10.27 -10.24 -7.28
N ASP A 145 9.94 -11.31 -8.02
CA ASP A 145 10.30 -11.45 -9.43
C ASP A 145 9.04 -11.55 -10.29
N TRP A 146 9.10 -10.96 -11.48
CA TRP A 146 8.07 -11.00 -12.52
C TRP A 146 8.57 -11.87 -13.70
N PRO A 147 8.28 -13.18 -13.75
CA PRO A 147 8.87 -14.08 -14.74
C PRO A 147 8.49 -13.76 -16.19
N ASP A 148 7.28 -13.24 -16.39
CA ASP A 148 6.71 -12.94 -17.71
C ASP A 148 6.89 -11.47 -18.13
N GLY A 149 7.61 -10.69 -17.33
CA GLY A 149 7.61 -9.23 -17.42
C GLY A 149 6.37 -8.63 -16.73
N GLY A 150 6.61 -7.70 -15.80
CA GLY A 150 5.58 -6.88 -15.16
C GLY A 150 5.11 -5.74 -16.06
#